data_AF-A0A2U0S0F9-F1
#
_entry.id   AF-A0A2U0S0F9-F1
#
_cell.length_a   1.000
_cell.length_b   1.000
_cell.length_c   1.000
_cell.angle_alpha   90.00
_cell.angle_beta   90.00
_cell.angle_gamma   90.00
#
_symmetry.space_group_name_H-M   'P 1'
#
loop_
_entity.id
_entity.type
_entity.pdbx_description
1 polymer ?
#
loop_
_entity_poly.entity_id
_entity_poly.type
_entity_poly.pdbx_seq_one_letter_code
_entity_poly.pdbx_strand_id
1 'polypeptide(L)'
;MFFDENFAKLNKLVSEHKLHFEKRGTRFILVEDVPRSFNNLSVLKAELKQVYSLRFDWDSKCWYIGHDGVKKLSERRLKCQPSTSIDELKQKLLDYVSQIKNSELKTCIEQVLQDFPFYYDCPGAKRYHHAYRHGLLEHTVQIIDLCFGMISTFDDGIRINSDLIIVGSILHDVGKVNCYQFVEGGIDTCAIIAEQDHIINGIKIATQYIKCDLLDQLLHIVASHHKEKNYGSPVSPMSNEAWLINAADDLSSKIMG
;
A
#
# COMPACT_ATOMS: atom_id res chain seq x y z
N MET A 1 -3.96 -21.91 -10.89
CA MET A 1 -5.10 -21.17 -11.47
C MET A 1 -4.71 -19.73 -11.84
N PHE A 2 -3.88 -19.04 -11.05
CA PHE A 2 -3.48 -17.64 -11.34
C PHE A 2 -2.28 -17.47 -12.27
N PHE A 3 -1.51 -18.54 -12.50
CA PHE A 3 -0.26 -18.46 -13.25
C PHE A 3 -0.46 -17.84 -14.63
N ASP A 4 -1.36 -18.37 -15.45
CA ASP A 4 -1.54 -17.91 -16.83
C ASP A 4 -2.00 -16.45 -16.90
N GLU A 5 -2.88 -16.03 -15.99
CA GLU A 5 -3.35 -14.64 -15.90
C GLU A 5 -2.21 -13.69 -15.49
N ASN A 6 -1.50 -14.03 -14.41
CA ASN A 6 -0.38 -13.22 -13.92
C ASN A 6 0.77 -13.16 -14.93
N PHE A 7 1.04 -14.29 -15.59
CA PHE A 7 2.06 -14.39 -16.64
C PHE A 7 1.68 -13.58 -17.87
N ALA A 8 0.40 -13.57 -18.27
CA ALA A 8 -0.10 -12.70 -19.33
C ALA A 8 0.03 -11.21 -18.97
N LYS A 9 -0.27 -10.82 -17.73
CA LYS A 9 -0.08 -9.44 -17.25
C LYS A 9 1.40 -9.04 -17.23
N LEU A 10 2.26 -9.92 -16.73
CA LEU A 10 3.71 -9.72 -16.77
C LEU A 10 4.20 -9.52 -18.20
N ASN A 11 3.76 -10.36 -19.14
CA ASN A 11 4.11 -10.22 -20.55
C ASN A 11 3.59 -8.93 -21.18
N LYS A 12 2.38 -8.51 -20.80
CA LYS A 12 1.85 -7.20 -21.23
C LYS A 12 2.74 -6.06 -20.73
N LEU A 13 3.11 -6.07 -19.45
CA LEU A 13 4.00 -5.07 -18.85
C LEU A 13 5.33 -4.94 -19.61
N VAL A 14 6.00 -6.07 -19.88
CA VAL A 14 7.32 -6.02 -20.55
C VAL A 14 7.22 -5.77 -22.06
N SER A 15 6.07 -6.05 -22.68
CA SER A 15 5.87 -5.85 -24.13
C SER A 15 5.96 -4.40 -24.57
N GLU A 16 5.62 -3.45 -23.69
CA GLU A 16 5.78 -2.00 -23.93
C GLU A 16 7.25 -1.63 -24.19
N HIS A 17 8.18 -2.46 -23.73
CA HIS A 17 9.61 -2.31 -23.85
C HIS A 17 10.25 -3.23 -24.91
N LYS A 18 9.44 -3.86 -25.78
CA LYS A 18 9.89 -4.83 -26.79
C LYS A 18 10.60 -6.05 -26.18
N LEU A 19 10.02 -6.55 -25.08
CA LEU A 19 10.46 -7.72 -24.35
C LEU A 19 9.29 -8.65 -24.15
N HIS A 20 9.55 -9.95 -24.00
CA HIS A 20 8.54 -10.91 -23.59
C HIS A 20 9.17 -12.08 -22.84
N PHE A 21 8.42 -12.73 -21.95
CA PHE A 21 8.81 -13.99 -21.32
C PHE A 21 8.27 -15.18 -22.12
N GLU A 22 9.17 -16.10 -22.42
CA GLU A 22 8.88 -17.36 -23.08
C GLU A 22 9.18 -18.53 -22.14
N LYS A 23 8.32 -19.55 -22.13
CA LYS A 23 8.60 -20.79 -21.40
C LYS A 23 9.54 -21.67 -22.21
N ARG A 24 10.77 -21.88 -21.72
CA ARG A 24 11.74 -22.82 -22.28
C ARG A 24 12.05 -23.92 -21.28
N GLY A 25 11.47 -25.10 -21.52
CA GLY A 25 11.52 -26.22 -20.58
C GLY A 25 10.81 -25.87 -19.27
N THR A 26 11.56 -25.87 -18.16
CA THR A 26 11.06 -25.54 -16.81
C THR A 26 11.24 -24.08 -16.42
N ARG A 27 11.87 -23.26 -17.27
CA ARG A 27 12.19 -21.86 -16.98
C ARG A 27 11.37 -20.91 -17.84
N PHE A 28 11.12 -19.72 -17.30
CA PHE A 28 10.49 -18.60 -18.00
C PHE A 28 11.56 -17.56 -18.26
N ILE A 29 11.99 -17.46 -19.52
CA ILE A 29 13.16 -16.70 -19.96
C ILE A 29 12.70 -15.39 -20.59
N LEU A 30 13.32 -14.29 -20.21
CA LEU A 30 13.10 -12.99 -20.85
C LEU A 30 13.82 -12.98 -22.20
N VAL A 31 13.06 -12.74 -23.24
CA VAL A 31 13.49 -12.60 -24.63
C VAL A 31 13.41 -11.12 -25.00
N GLU A 32 14.47 -10.62 -25.63
CA GLU A 32 14.54 -9.25 -26.13
C GLU A 32 14.24 -9.27 -27.64
N ASP A 33 13.20 -8.55 -28.08
CA ASP A 33 12.88 -8.47 -29.52
C ASP A 33 13.89 -7.60 -30.27
N VAL A 34 14.65 -6.78 -29.52
CA VAL A 34 15.74 -5.94 -30.02
C VAL A 34 16.98 -6.17 -29.15
N PRO A 35 18.19 -6.37 -29.72
CA PRO A 35 19.39 -6.66 -28.94
C PRO A 35 19.74 -5.57 -27.91
N ARG A 36 20.04 -5.99 -26.67
CA ARG A 36 20.51 -5.15 -25.55
C ARG A 36 19.48 -4.12 -25.07
N SER A 37 18.19 -4.29 -25.39
CA SER A 37 17.10 -3.46 -24.88
C SER A 37 17.04 -3.53 -23.36
N PHE A 38 17.07 -4.74 -22.79
CA PHE A 38 16.81 -4.92 -21.36
C PHE A 38 17.91 -4.35 -20.45
N ASN A 39 19.16 -4.34 -20.91
CA ASN A 39 20.28 -3.80 -20.12
C ASN A 39 20.18 -2.29 -19.88
N ASN A 40 19.48 -1.58 -20.76
CA ASN A 40 19.28 -0.13 -20.66
C ASN A 40 18.05 0.22 -19.80
N LEU A 41 17.19 -0.75 -19.51
CA LEU A 41 15.97 -0.58 -18.73
C LEU A 41 16.23 -0.86 -17.25
N SER A 42 17.06 -0.01 -16.63
CA SER A 42 17.48 -0.16 -15.23
C SER A 42 16.30 -0.32 -14.27
N VAL A 43 15.20 0.38 -14.54
CA VAL A 43 14.07 0.43 -13.63
C VAL A 43 13.14 -0.77 -13.78
N LEU A 44 12.72 -1.09 -15.00
CA LEU A 44 11.98 -2.34 -15.27
C LEU A 44 12.77 -3.55 -14.74
N LYS A 45 14.08 -3.55 -14.92
CA LYS A 45 14.96 -4.60 -14.39
C LYS A 45 14.95 -4.68 -12.85
N ALA A 46 14.91 -3.54 -12.16
CA ALA A 46 14.79 -3.50 -10.71
C ALA A 46 13.42 -4.02 -10.24
N GLU A 47 12.33 -3.60 -10.91
CA GLU A 47 10.98 -4.07 -10.65
C GLU A 47 10.86 -5.59 -10.85
N LEU A 48 11.34 -6.10 -11.99
CA LEU A 48 11.29 -7.53 -12.30
C LEU A 48 12.10 -8.37 -11.31
N LYS A 49 13.28 -7.89 -10.89
CA LYS A 49 14.07 -8.53 -9.83
C LYS A 49 13.33 -8.58 -8.50
N GLN A 50 12.66 -7.49 -8.14
CA GLN A 50 12.01 -7.34 -6.85
C GLN A 50 10.71 -8.17 -6.75
N VAL A 51 9.83 -8.02 -7.74
CA VAL A 51 8.49 -8.62 -7.72
C VAL A 51 8.54 -10.08 -8.15
N TYR A 52 9.23 -10.36 -9.26
CA TYR A 52 9.24 -11.67 -9.92
C TYR A 52 10.54 -12.46 -9.70
N SER A 53 11.40 -12.02 -8.77
CA SER A 53 12.65 -12.71 -8.44
C SER A 53 13.49 -12.99 -9.68
N LEU A 54 13.58 -12.03 -10.61
CA LEU A 54 14.33 -12.17 -11.86
C LEU A 54 15.81 -12.42 -11.59
N ARG A 55 16.38 -13.44 -12.23
CA ARG A 55 17.79 -13.86 -12.10
C ARG A 55 18.46 -13.89 -13.46
N PHE A 56 19.78 -13.77 -13.46
CA PHE A 56 20.60 -13.93 -14.66
C PHE A 56 21.29 -15.29 -14.63
N ASP A 57 21.22 -16.02 -15.73
CA ASP A 57 21.97 -17.24 -15.97
C ASP A 57 23.26 -16.88 -16.74
N TRP A 58 24.41 -17.16 -16.15
CA TRP A 58 25.72 -16.83 -16.75
C TRP A 58 26.12 -17.79 -17.88
N ASP A 59 25.67 -19.04 -17.86
CA ASP A 59 26.00 -20.06 -18.85
C ASP A 59 25.21 -19.81 -20.14
N SER A 60 23.91 -19.59 -20.00
CA SER A 60 22.99 -19.33 -21.12
C SER A 60 22.89 -17.84 -21.48
N LYS A 61 23.53 -16.96 -20.69
CA LYS A 61 23.52 -15.50 -20.84
C LYS A 61 22.12 -14.89 -21.00
N CYS A 62 21.16 -15.37 -20.20
CA CYS A 62 19.76 -14.96 -20.28
C CYS A 62 19.16 -14.61 -18.91
N TRP A 63 18.13 -13.77 -18.91
CA TRP A 63 17.36 -13.47 -17.70
C TRP A 63 16.18 -14.44 -17.58
N TYR A 64 15.87 -14.89 -16.37
CA TYR A 64 14.75 -15.80 -16.12
C TYR A 64 14.07 -15.53 -14.78
N ILE A 65 12.81 -15.93 -14.67
CA ILE A 65 12.03 -15.83 -13.44
C ILE A 65 12.50 -16.91 -12.46
N GLY A 66 12.99 -16.51 -11.28
CA GLY A 66 13.42 -17.44 -10.25
C GLY A 66 12.26 -18.25 -9.65
N HIS A 67 12.58 -19.32 -8.92
CA HIS A 67 11.60 -20.20 -8.29
C HIS A 67 10.53 -19.45 -7.48
N ASP A 68 10.94 -18.50 -6.63
CA ASP A 68 10.02 -17.72 -5.81
C ASP A 68 9.09 -16.82 -6.65
N GLY A 69 9.59 -16.31 -7.78
CA GLY A 69 8.78 -15.56 -8.74
C GLY A 69 7.72 -16.44 -9.40
N VAL A 70 8.09 -17.64 -9.84
CA VAL A 70 7.15 -18.63 -10.40
C VAL A 70 6.11 -19.05 -9.37
N LYS A 71 6.53 -19.24 -8.11
CA LYS A 71 5.65 -19.53 -6.98
C LYS A 71 4.64 -18.40 -6.75
N LYS A 72 5.10 -17.14 -6.66
CA LYS A 72 4.23 -15.96 -6.54
C LYS A 72 3.22 -15.85 -7.69
N LEU A 73 3.68 -16.04 -8.92
CA LEU A 73 2.82 -16.04 -10.11
C LEU A 73 1.73 -17.13 -10.02
N SER A 74 2.01 -18.25 -9.38
CA SER A 74 1.11 -19.40 -9.32
C SER A 74 0.11 -19.32 -8.16
N GLU A 75 0.53 -18.84 -7.00
CA GLU A 75 -0.19 -18.96 -5.73
C GLU A 75 -1.20 -17.84 -5.48
N ARG A 76 -0.94 -16.62 -5.98
CA ARG A 76 -1.75 -15.43 -5.66
C ARG A 76 -1.92 -14.56 -6.90
N ARG A 77 -3.04 -13.84 -7.01
CA ARG A 77 -3.21 -12.82 -8.05
C ARG A 77 -2.35 -11.60 -7.67
N LEU A 78 -1.37 -11.25 -8.51
CA LEU A 78 -0.55 -10.07 -8.25
C LEU A 78 -1.40 -8.82 -8.49
N LYS A 79 -1.53 -7.99 -7.46
CA LYS A 79 -2.31 -6.76 -7.51
C LYS A 79 -1.36 -5.59 -7.75
N CYS A 80 -1.45 -5.02 -8.95
CA CYS A 80 -0.64 -3.89 -9.41
C CYS A 80 -1.51 -2.66 -9.70
N GLN A 81 -2.80 -2.74 -9.40
CA GLN A 81 -3.79 -1.68 -9.60
C GLN A 81 -4.96 -1.90 -8.64
N PRO A 82 -5.77 -0.86 -8.35
CA PRO A 82 -6.95 -1.00 -7.51
C PRO A 82 -7.99 -1.97 -8.07
N SER A 83 -8.80 -2.55 -7.18
CA SER A 83 -9.87 -3.51 -7.50
C SER A 83 -11.08 -2.85 -8.17
N THR A 84 -11.31 -1.57 -7.90
CA THR A 84 -12.44 -0.75 -8.38
C THR A 84 -11.92 0.53 -9.02
N SER A 85 -12.82 1.33 -9.62
CA SER A 85 -12.41 2.58 -10.26
C SER A 85 -11.91 3.59 -9.21
N ILE A 86 -11.02 4.49 -9.63
CA ILE A 86 -10.44 5.50 -8.73
C ILE A 86 -11.52 6.46 -8.24
N ASP A 87 -12.47 6.81 -9.11
CA ASP A 87 -13.58 7.70 -8.77
C ASP A 87 -14.51 7.05 -7.73
N GLU A 88 -14.79 5.73 -7.85
CA GLU A 88 -15.52 4.99 -6.83
C GLU A 88 -14.79 4.95 -5.49
N LEU A 89 -13.47 4.72 -5.48
CA LEU A 89 -12.69 4.70 -4.24
C LEU A 89 -12.63 6.07 -3.57
N LYS A 90 -12.43 7.14 -4.37
CA LYS A 90 -12.48 8.53 -3.87
C LYS A 90 -13.84 8.85 -3.30
N GLN A 91 -14.91 8.53 -4.03
CA GLN A 91 -16.27 8.77 -3.57
C GLN A 91 -16.54 8.01 -2.27
N LYS A 92 -16.16 6.74 -2.18
CA LYS A 92 -16.33 5.94 -0.97
C LYS A 92 -15.58 6.50 0.22
N LEU A 93 -14.34 6.97 0.04
CA LEU A 93 -13.60 7.66 1.10
C LEU A 93 -14.32 8.94 1.54
N LEU A 94 -14.78 9.76 0.60
CA LEU A 94 -15.52 10.99 0.89
C LEU A 94 -16.86 10.71 1.58
N ASP A 95 -17.53 9.62 1.25
CA ASP A 95 -18.76 9.17 1.92
C ASP A 95 -18.47 8.82 3.38
N TYR A 96 -17.33 8.22 3.71
CA TYR A 96 -16.90 8.04 5.11
C TYR A 96 -16.57 9.36 5.80
N VAL A 97 -15.82 10.25 5.15
CA VAL A 97 -15.52 11.59 5.69
C VAL A 97 -16.82 12.35 5.98
N SER A 98 -17.84 12.18 5.16
CA SER A 98 -19.15 12.83 5.35
C SER A 98 -19.89 12.36 6.61
N GLN A 99 -19.60 11.14 7.08
CA GLN A 99 -20.22 10.51 8.26
C GLN A 99 -19.56 10.91 9.58
N ILE A 100 -18.42 11.59 9.56
CA ILE A 100 -17.75 12.11 10.76
C ILE A 100 -18.69 13.09 11.46
N LYS A 101 -19.06 12.79 12.72
CA LYS A 101 -20.03 13.57 13.49
C LYS A 101 -19.41 14.83 14.08
N ASN A 102 -18.16 14.74 14.53
CA ASN A 102 -17.41 15.90 15.01
C ASN A 102 -17.05 16.81 13.82
N SER A 103 -17.69 17.98 13.75
CA SER A 103 -17.51 18.94 12.66
C SER A 103 -16.10 19.51 12.56
N GLU A 104 -15.41 19.68 13.70
CA GLU A 104 -14.02 20.14 13.72
C GLU A 104 -13.10 19.09 13.10
N LEU A 105 -13.21 17.83 13.55
CA LEU A 105 -12.44 16.71 12.97
C LEU A 105 -12.70 16.54 11.48
N LYS A 106 -13.96 16.62 11.06
CA LYS A 106 -14.34 16.54 9.64
C LYS A 106 -13.62 17.62 8.82
N THR A 107 -13.68 18.86 9.27
CA THR A 107 -13.02 20.00 8.61
C THR A 107 -11.52 19.79 8.55
N CYS A 108 -10.89 19.33 9.63
CA CYS A 108 -9.46 19.04 9.66
C CYS A 108 -9.07 17.98 8.62
N ILE A 109 -9.85 16.90 8.47
CA ILE A 109 -9.56 15.84 7.52
C ILE A 109 -9.81 16.24 6.08
N GLU A 110 -10.87 17.00 5.81
CA GLU A 110 -11.07 17.62 4.49
C GLU A 110 -9.87 18.49 4.11
N GLN A 111 -9.34 19.27 5.05
CA GLN A 111 -8.17 20.11 4.82
C GLN A 111 -6.88 19.29 4.62
N VAL A 112 -6.66 18.22 5.38
CA VAL A 112 -5.52 17.30 5.16
C VAL A 112 -5.57 16.71 3.75
N LEU A 113 -6.72 16.22 3.31
CA LEU A 113 -6.87 15.63 1.97
C LEU A 113 -6.70 16.67 0.85
N GLN A 114 -7.11 17.91 1.09
CA GLN A 114 -6.92 19.03 0.17
C GLN A 114 -5.45 19.45 0.05
N ASP A 115 -4.75 19.59 1.18
CA ASP A 115 -3.36 20.06 1.21
C ASP A 115 -2.37 18.98 0.77
N PHE A 116 -2.75 17.70 0.90
CA PHE A 116 -1.97 16.54 0.44
C PHE A 116 -2.69 15.78 -0.69
N PRO A 117 -2.87 16.39 -1.89
CA PRO A 117 -3.58 15.73 -2.99
C PRO A 117 -2.88 14.47 -3.49
N PHE A 118 -1.56 14.35 -3.23
CA PHE A 118 -0.81 13.13 -3.51
C PHE A 118 -1.31 11.92 -2.72
N TYR A 119 -2.04 12.10 -1.61
CA TYR A 119 -2.66 11.00 -0.85
C TYR A 119 -3.45 10.04 -1.74
N TYR A 120 -4.20 10.57 -2.70
CA TYR A 120 -5.01 9.78 -3.62
C TYR A 120 -4.18 8.96 -4.61
N ASP A 121 -2.97 9.40 -4.93
CA ASP A 121 -2.07 8.74 -5.87
C ASP A 121 -0.99 7.91 -5.16
N CYS A 122 -0.76 8.17 -3.88
CA CYS A 122 0.31 7.62 -3.08
C CYS A 122 0.26 6.09 -3.06
N PRO A 123 1.39 5.39 -3.23
CA PRO A 123 1.44 3.96 -3.06
C PRO A 123 1.33 3.57 -1.58
N GLY A 124 0.69 2.43 -1.31
CA GLY A 124 0.57 1.90 0.05
C GLY A 124 1.90 1.35 0.57
N ALA A 125 2.81 0.91 -0.31
CA ALA A 125 4.16 0.51 0.07
C ALA A 125 5.12 0.60 -1.12
N LYS A 126 6.43 0.53 -0.86
CA LYS A 126 7.45 0.41 -1.93
C LYS A 126 7.47 -0.97 -2.58
N ARG A 127 7.26 -2.04 -1.79
CA ARG A 127 7.52 -3.42 -2.23
C ARG A 127 6.43 -4.45 -1.88
N TYR A 128 5.64 -4.19 -0.84
CA TYR A 128 4.68 -5.13 -0.28
C TYR A 128 3.24 -4.65 -0.55
N HIS A 129 2.22 -5.35 -0.04
CA HIS A 129 0.78 -5.04 -0.19
C HIS A 129 0.48 -3.58 -0.56
N HIS A 130 -0.30 -3.38 -1.62
CA HIS A 130 -0.63 -2.05 -2.14
C HIS A 130 0.55 -1.24 -2.73
N ALA A 131 1.61 -1.91 -3.22
CA ALA A 131 2.72 -1.27 -3.95
C ALA A 131 2.36 -0.89 -5.40
N TYR A 132 1.38 -0.02 -5.56
CA TYR A 132 0.96 0.57 -6.84
C TYR A 132 0.37 1.96 -6.62
N ARG A 133 0.23 2.75 -7.68
CA ARG A 133 -0.45 4.04 -7.64
C ARG A 133 -1.88 3.89 -7.12
N HIS A 134 -2.29 4.79 -6.23
CA HIS A 134 -3.56 4.73 -5.47
C HIS A 134 -3.63 3.63 -4.40
N GLY A 135 -2.51 2.96 -4.12
CA GLY A 135 -2.46 1.90 -3.12
C GLY A 135 -2.83 2.37 -1.72
N LEU A 136 -2.42 3.57 -1.32
CA LEU A 136 -2.79 4.16 -0.02
C LEU A 136 -4.29 4.42 0.07
N LEU A 137 -4.89 5.02 -0.96
CA LEU A 137 -6.33 5.28 -1.01
C LEU A 137 -7.15 3.99 -0.84
N GLU A 138 -6.84 2.96 -1.62
CA GLU A 138 -7.57 1.70 -1.54
C GLU A 138 -7.34 1.01 -0.18
N HIS A 139 -6.11 1.06 0.33
CA HIS A 139 -5.78 0.51 1.64
C HIS A 139 -6.61 1.18 2.74
N THR A 140 -6.65 2.51 2.79
CA THR A 140 -7.45 3.27 3.76
C THR A 140 -8.93 2.88 3.70
N VAL A 141 -9.53 2.81 2.51
CA VAL A 141 -10.93 2.39 2.34
C VAL A 141 -11.14 0.97 2.86
N GLN A 142 -10.22 0.06 2.54
CA GLN A 142 -10.28 -1.33 2.99
C GLN A 142 -10.17 -1.45 4.51
N ILE A 143 -9.32 -0.64 5.17
CA ILE A 143 -9.22 -0.61 6.64
C ILE A 143 -10.54 -0.16 7.26
N ILE A 144 -11.14 0.91 6.74
CA ILE A 144 -12.42 1.40 7.24
C ILE A 144 -13.51 0.34 7.10
N ASP A 145 -13.61 -0.31 5.92
CA ASP A 145 -14.54 -1.42 5.67
C ASP A 145 -14.34 -2.57 6.67
N LEU A 146 -13.09 -3.01 6.87
CA LEU A 146 -12.76 -4.09 7.80
C LEU A 146 -13.12 -3.73 9.23
N CYS A 147 -12.81 -2.51 9.67
CA CYS A 147 -13.16 -2.04 11.01
C CYS A 147 -14.68 -2.04 11.20
N PHE A 148 -15.47 -1.49 10.27
CA PHE A 148 -16.94 -1.53 10.39
C PHE A 148 -17.52 -2.94 10.32
N GLY A 149 -16.92 -3.82 9.52
CA GLY A 149 -17.25 -5.24 9.51
C GLY A 149 -17.02 -5.89 10.87
N MET A 150 -15.86 -5.68 11.49
CA MET A 150 -15.56 -6.19 12.83
C MET A 150 -16.49 -5.59 13.90
N ILE A 151 -16.75 -4.28 13.85
CA ILE A 151 -17.65 -3.57 14.77
C ILE A 151 -19.03 -4.24 14.79
N SER A 152 -19.55 -4.65 13.63
CA SER A 152 -20.87 -5.29 13.52
C SER A 152 -20.98 -6.66 14.21
N THR A 153 -19.86 -7.24 14.65
CA THR A 153 -19.81 -8.55 15.33
C THR A 153 -19.76 -8.44 16.86
N PHE A 154 -19.56 -7.25 17.40
CA PHE A 154 -19.46 -7.02 18.84
C PHE A 154 -20.80 -6.64 19.47
N ASP A 155 -20.94 -6.93 20.76
CA ASP A 155 -22.13 -6.55 21.54
C ASP A 155 -22.27 -5.02 21.67
N ASP A 156 -23.52 -4.56 21.80
CA ASP A 156 -23.88 -3.13 21.94
C ASP A 156 -23.31 -2.46 23.20
N GLY A 157 -22.86 -3.25 24.18
CA GLY A 157 -22.15 -2.78 25.37
C GLY A 157 -20.74 -2.26 25.10
N ILE A 158 -20.14 -2.57 23.95
CA ILE A 158 -18.78 -2.12 23.59
C ILE A 158 -18.87 -0.76 22.90
N ARG A 159 -18.37 0.27 23.58
CA ARG A 159 -18.31 1.62 23.01
C ARG A 159 -17.13 1.74 22.05
N ILE A 160 -17.41 2.09 20.80
CA ILE A 160 -16.44 2.33 19.75
C ILE A 160 -16.81 3.65 19.09
N ASN A 161 -15.87 4.58 19.03
CA ASN A 161 -16.06 5.88 18.39
C ASN A 161 -15.80 5.76 16.88
N SER A 162 -16.87 5.79 16.08
CA SER A 162 -16.78 5.72 14.62
C SER A 162 -15.97 6.86 14.00
N ASP A 163 -15.97 8.06 14.59
CA ASP A 163 -15.17 9.18 14.09
C ASP A 163 -13.68 8.86 14.23
N LEU A 164 -13.25 8.28 15.36
CA LEU A 164 -11.86 7.84 15.55
C LEU A 164 -11.47 6.70 14.62
N ILE A 165 -12.40 5.81 14.26
CA ILE A 165 -12.15 4.76 13.26
C ILE A 165 -11.88 5.41 11.90
N ILE A 166 -12.79 6.25 11.41
CA ILE A 166 -12.66 6.88 10.09
C ILE A 166 -11.41 7.76 10.03
N VAL A 167 -11.26 8.67 11.00
CA VAL A 167 -10.15 9.63 11.04
C VAL A 167 -8.83 8.91 11.29
N GLY A 168 -8.81 7.95 12.22
CA GLY A 168 -7.63 7.14 12.52
C GLY A 168 -7.17 6.33 11.32
N SER A 169 -8.08 5.69 10.58
CA SER A 169 -7.76 4.97 9.35
C SER A 169 -7.27 5.90 8.23
N ILE A 170 -7.72 7.15 8.15
CA ILE A 170 -7.16 8.09 7.16
C ILE A 170 -5.74 8.50 7.55
N LEU A 171 -5.51 8.76 8.84
CA LEU A 171 -4.25 9.28 9.35
C LEU A 171 -3.16 8.25 9.56
N HIS A 172 -3.48 6.97 9.82
CA HIS A 172 -2.49 5.96 10.24
C HIS A 172 -1.27 5.94 9.30
N ASP A 173 -1.52 5.95 7.99
CA ASP A 173 -0.51 5.90 6.95
C ASP A 173 -0.30 7.21 6.20
N VAL A 174 -0.89 8.33 6.65
CA VAL A 174 -0.83 9.62 5.94
C VAL A 174 0.61 10.09 5.69
N GLY A 175 1.55 9.74 6.57
CA GLY A 175 2.95 10.11 6.42
C GLY A 175 3.61 9.55 5.15
N LYS A 176 3.04 8.50 4.54
CA LYS A 176 3.54 7.92 3.27
C LYS A 176 3.56 8.94 2.13
N VAL A 177 2.71 9.97 2.18
CA VAL A 177 2.70 11.05 1.18
C VAL A 177 4.02 11.82 1.13
N ASN A 178 4.77 11.86 2.22
CA ASN A 178 6.10 12.46 2.28
C ASN A 178 7.22 11.45 2.01
N CYS A 179 6.95 10.16 2.21
CA CYS A 179 7.96 9.10 2.15
C CYS A 179 8.13 8.50 0.75
N TYR A 180 7.12 8.58 -0.11
CA TYR A 180 7.13 7.95 -1.43
C TYR A 180 6.97 8.94 -2.56
N GLN A 181 7.55 8.58 -3.70
CA GLN A 181 7.44 9.32 -4.94
C GLN A 181 7.40 8.36 -6.13
N PHE A 182 6.83 8.81 -7.23
CA PHE A 182 6.97 8.11 -8.50
C PHE A 182 8.22 8.61 -9.22
N VAL A 183 9.05 7.66 -9.64
CA VAL A 183 10.19 7.91 -10.52
C VAL A 183 9.94 7.18 -11.84
N GLU A 184 10.75 7.49 -12.84
CA GLU A 184 10.75 6.72 -14.09
C GLU A 184 10.89 5.22 -13.73
N GLY A 185 9.91 4.42 -14.14
CA GLY A 185 9.83 2.96 -13.96
C GLY A 185 9.42 2.42 -12.58
N GLY A 186 8.90 3.25 -11.65
CA GLY A 186 8.24 2.69 -10.47
C GLY A 186 8.10 3.61 -9.27
N ILE A 187 7.97 2.98 -8.10
CA ILE A 187 7.86 3.65 -6.80
C ILE A 187 9.25 3.72 -6.17
N ASP A 188 9.66 4.93 -5.78
CA ASP A 188 10.85 5.13 -4.96
C ASP A 188 10.53 5.86 -3.65
N THR A 189 11.54 5.93 -2.80
CA THR A 189 11.49 6.59 -1.51
C THR A 189 12.10 7.98 -1.57
N CYS A 190 11.45 8.95 -0.93
CA CYS A 190 11.98 10.29 -0.73
C CYS A 190 13.13 10.27 0.30
N ALA A 191 14.03 11.25 0.23
CA ALA A 191 15.18 11.35 1.15
C ALA A 191 14.76 11.37 2.63
N ILE A 192 13.60 11.97 2.93
CA ILE A 192 13.09 12.07 4.30
C ILE A 192 12.89 10.72 4.97
N ILE A 193 12.62 9.64 4.22
CA ILE A 193 12.40 8.31 4.81
C ILE A 193 13.64 7.77 5.53
N ALA A 194 14.84 8.22 5.13
CA ALA A 194 16.09 7.80 5.74
C ALA A 194 16.27 8.38 7.14
N GLU A 195 15.58 9.49 7.43
CA GLU A 195 15.65 10.20 8.71
C GLU A 195 14.38 9.99 9.55
N GLN A 196 13.22 9.92 8.89
CA GLN A 196 11.89 9.88 9.51
C GLN A 196 11.00 8.97 8.68
N ASP A 197 10.55 7.86 9.28
CA ASP A 197 9.57 6.98 8.63
C ASP A 197 8.19 7.65 8.51
N HIS A 198 7.24 6.89 7.97
CA HIS A 198 5.88 7.37 7.75
C HIS A 198 5.09 7.55 9.05
N ILE A 199 5.41 6.86 10.16
CA ILE A 199 4.74 7.06 11.45
C ILE A 199 5.09 8.45 11.99
N ILE A 200 6.38 8.80 11.99
CA ILE A 200 6.84 10.13 12.43
C ILE A 200 6.26 11.23 11.54
N ASN A 201 6.25 11.03 10.21
CA ASN A 201 5.62 11.97 9.30
C ASN A 201 4.10 12.08 9.52
N GLY A 202 3.42 10.97 9.80
CA GLY A 202 1.99 10.94 10.12
C GLY A 202 1.66 11.72 11.39
N ILE A 203 2.45 11.54 12.45
CA ILE A 203 2.31 12.29 13.71
C ILE A 203 2.49 13.80 13.48
N LYS A 204 3.47 14.20 12.66
CA LYS A 204 3.71 15.62 12.32
C LYS A 204 2.51 16.22 11.59
N ILE A 205 1.98 15.52 10.59
CA ILE A 205 0.78 15.95 9.86
C ILE A 205 -0.41 16.02 10.82
N ALA A 206 -0.70 14.96 11.58
CA ALA A 206 -1.82 14.94 12.51
C ALA A 206 -1.76 16.09 13.54
N THR A 207 -0.60 16.32 14.16
CA THR A 207 -0.38 17.43 15.12
C THR A 207 -0.57 18.81 14.48
N GLN A 208 -0.23 18.97 13.20
CA GLN A 208 -0.40 20.22 12.49
C GLN A 208 -1.88 20.56 12.27
N TYR A 209 -2.72 19.57 11.94
CA TYR A 209 -4.11 19.80 11.51
C TYR A 209 -5.15 19.59 12.61
N ILE A 210 -4.99 18.57 13.46
CA ILE A 210 -5.96 18.22 14.47
C ILE A 210 -5.76 19.10 15.71
N LYS A 211 -6.79 19.89 16.06
CA LYS A 211 -6.75 20.86 17.18
C LYS A 211 -7.74 20.56 18.32
N CYS A 212 -8.62 19.60 18.14
CA CYS A 212 -9.55 19.16 19.18
C CYS A 212 -8.89 18.26 20.24
N ASP A 213 -9.65 17.97 21.29
CA ASP A 213 -9.25 17.12 22.43
C ASP A 213 -9.02 15.64 22.08
N LEU A 214 -9.38 15.21 20.86
CA LEU A 214 -9.15 13.86 20.35
C LEU A 214 -7.75 13.67 19.74
N LEU A 215 -6.91 14.71 19.67
CA LEU A 215 -5.57 14.66 19.08
C LEU A 215 -4.74 13.50 19.65
N ASP A 216 -4.63 13.37 20.97
CA ASP A 216 -3.77 12.35 21.58
C ASP A 216 -4.24 10.92 21.26
N GLN A 217 -5.55 10.70 21.13
CA GLN A 217 -6.10 9.40 20.75
C GLN A 217 -5.76 9.05 19.29
N LEU A 218 -5.82 10.04 18.39
CA LEU A 218 -5.45 9.88 16.99
C LEU A 218 -3.94 9.70 16.82
N LEU A 219 -3.12 10.43 17.59
CA LEU A 219 -1.68 10.23 17.63
C LEU A 219 -1.34 8.82 18.14
N HIS A 220 -2.08 8.31 19.13
CA HIS A 220 -1.91 6.94 19.60
C HIS A 220 -2.25 5.91 18.51
N ILE A 221 -3.34 6.11 17.76
CA ILE A 221 -3.66 5.24 16.62
C ILE A 221 -2.52 5.25 15.60
N VAL A 222 -2.04 6.42 15.19
CA VAL A 222 -0.92 6.56 14.25
C VAL A 222 0.36 5.92 14.82
N ALA A 223 0.64 6.07 16.11
CA ALA A 223 1.82 5.51 16.75
C ALA A 223 1.72 4.01 17.07
N SER A 224 0.53 3.40 16.97
CA SER A 224 0.30 2.00 17.36
C SER A 224 -0.21 1.10 16.25
N HIS A 225 -0.46 1.64 15.05
CA HIS A 225 -1.08 0.87 13.97
C HIS A 225 -0.17 -0.22 13.40
N HIS A 226 1.16 -0.02 13.36
CA HIS A 226 2.10 -1.08 12.96
C HIS A 226 2.16 -2.22 13.98
N LYS A 227 2.72 -3.36 13.54
CA LYS A 227 2.95 -4.57 14.35
C LYS A 227 3.70 -4.29 15.66
N GLU A 228 3.77 -5.31 16.54
CA GLU A 228 4.54 -5.32 17.79
C GLU A 228 5.86 -4.52 17.72
N LYS A 229 6.32 -3.94 18.86
CA LYS A 229 7.54 -3.10 18.98
C LYS A 229 8.75 -3.51 18.12
N ASN A 230 8.91 -4.80 17.87
CA ASN A 230 9.99 -5.39 17.06
C ASN A 230 9.92 -5.06 15.55
N TYR A 231 8.80 -4.53 15.06
CA TYR A 231 8.56 -4.22 13.65
C TYR A 231 8.31 -2.73 13.38
N GLY A 232 8.65 -1.86 14.34
CA GLY A 232 8.71 -0.42 14.12
C GLY A 232 7.59 0.40 14.79
N SER A 233 6.57 -0.23 15.39
CA SER A 233 5.59 0.52 16.18
C SER A 233 6.18 1.01 17.51
N PRO A 234 6.18 2.33 17.79
CA PRO A 234 6.66 2.86 19.06
C PRO A 234 5.95 2.29 20.29
N VAL A 235 4.64 2.03 20.16
CA VAL A 235 3.75 1.63 21.26
C VAL A 235 2.74 0.58 20.81
N SER A 236 2.19 -0.17 21.77
CA SER A 236 1.10 -1.13 21.50
C SER A 236 -0.26 -0.43 21.48
N PRO A 237 -1.25 -0.95 20.73
CA PRO A 237 -2.62 -0.42 20.80
C PRO A 237 -3.20 -0.56 22.22
N MET A 238 -3.95 0.45 22.66
CA MET A 238 -4.47 0.56 24.04
C MET A 238 -5.93 1.05 24.11
N SER A 239 -6.55 1.32 22.97
CA SER A 239 -7.99 1.62 22.85
C SER A 239 -8.65 0.65 21.89
N ASN A 240 -9.97 0.55 21.94
CA ASN A 240 -10.74 -0.32 21.03
C ASN A 240 -10.46 0.05 19.57
N GLU A 241 -10.44 1.35 19.26
CA GLU A 241 -10.19 1.87 17.92
C GLU A 241 -8.78 1.56 17.43
N ALA A 242 -7.77 1.73 18.30
CA ALA A 242 -6.39 1.39 17.97
C ALA A 242 -6.22 -0.12 17.71
N TRP A 243 -6.87 -0.97 18.51
CA TRP A 243 -6.87 -2.42 18.29
C TRP A 243 -7.54 -2.81 16.98
N LEU A 244 -8.67 -2.20 16.64
CA LEU A 244 -9.39 -2.47 15.40
C LEU A 244 -8.58 -2.07 14.17
N ILE A 245 -7.99 -0.87 14.19
CA ILE A 245 -7.17 -0.39 13.07
C ILE A 245 -5.90 -1.24 12.93
N ASN A 246 -5.21 -1.53 14.04
CA ASN A 246 -4.03 -2.41 14.03
C ASN A 246 -4.36 -3.81 13.49
N ALA A 247 -5.46 -4.41 13.93
CA ALA A 247 -5.88 -5.72 13.44
C ALA A 247 -6.28 -5.70 11.96
N ALA A 248 -7.00 -4.67 11.52
CA ALA A 248 -7.39 -4.50 10.12
C ALA A 248 -6.16 -4.30 9.22
N ASP A 249 -5.20 -3.47 9.63
CA ASP A 249 -3.95 -3.22 8.91
C ASP A 249 -3.10 -4.50 8.78
N ASP A 250 -2.87 -5.19 9.90
CA ASP A 250 -2.11 -6.44 9.90
C ASP A 250 -2.79 -7.53 9.04
N LEU A 251 -4.11 -7.68 9.13
CA LEU A 251 -4.86 -8.62 8.31
C LEU A 251 -4.76 -8.27 6.82
N SER A 252 -4.97 -6.99 6.47
CA SER A 252 -4.86 -6.51 5.09
C SER A 252 -3.47 -6.81 4.54
N SER A 253 -2.41 -6.52 5.31
CA SER A 253 -1.03 -6.77 4.91
C SER A 253 -0.72 -8.25 4.62
N LYS A 254 -1.35 -9.18 5.36
CA LYS A 254 -1.14 -10.64 5.24
C LYS A 254 -1.93 -11.26 4.08
N ILE A 255 -3.13 -10.75 3.83
CA ILE A 255 -4.00 -11.22 2.76
C ILE A 255 -3.56 -10.65 1.41
N MET A 256 -3.11 -9.40 1.37
CA MET A 256 -2.77 -8.66 0.16
C MET A 256 -1.26 -8.65 -0.17
N GLY A 257 -0.40 -9.02 0.77
CA GLY A 257 1.06 -9.13 0.60
C GLY A 257 1.51 -10.48 0.08
#